data_AF-A0A9E0RPR2-F1
#
_entry.id   AF-A0A9E0RPR2-F1
#
_cell.length_a   1.000
_cell.length_b   1.000
_cell.length_c   1.000
_cell.angle_alpha   90.00
_cell.angle_beta   90.00
_cell.angle_gamma   90.00
#
_symmetry.space_group_name_H-M   'P 1'
#
loop_
_entity.id
_entity.type
_entity.pdbx_description
1 polymer ?
#
loop_
_entity_poly.entity_id
_entity_poly.type
_entity_poly.pdbx_seq_one_letter_code
_entity_poly.pdbx_strand_id
1 'polypeptide(L)'
;MSSRLWRGLAWVNYGLLVAAALKFIPIGISLTHGVTLSADQIASGLADQRDWALDLISDTPYLLLVWILVALLLRRQTGDAMIRPWRSRV
;
A
#
# COMPACT_ATOMS: atom_id res chain seq x y z
N MET A 1 17.67 -15.46 17.60
CA MET A 1 16.47 -15.55 16.72
C MET A 1 16.90 -15.70 15.27
N SER A 2 16.34 -16.66 14.53
CA SER A 2 16.85 -17.07 13.21
C SER A 2 16.73 -15.95 12.18
N SER A 3 17.82 -15.64 11.49
CA SER A 3 17.89 -14.66 10.38
C SER A 3 16.84 -14.90 9.28
N ARG A 4 16.35 -16.15 9.14
CA ARG A 4 15.28 -16.53 8.21
C ARG A 4 13.92 -15.91 8.56
N LEU A 5 13.57 -15.81 9.84
CA LEU A 5 12.30 -15.23 10.29
C LEU A 5 12.22 -13.74 9.98
N TRP A 6 13.31 -13.00 10.24
CA TRP A 6 13.39 -11.58 9.94
C TRP A 6 13.34 -11.29 8.44
N ARG A 7 14.00 -12.12 7.64
CA ARG A 7 13.94 -12.02 6.18
C ARG A 7 12.54 -12.33 5.64
N GLY A 8 11.83 -13.30 6.24
CA GLY A 8 10.42 -13.56 5.94
C GLY A 8 9.51 -12.39 6.30
N LEU A 9 9.68 -11.80 7.48
CA LEU A 9 8.96 -10.59 7.92
C LEU A 9 9.21 -9.41 6.98
N ALA A 10 10.44 -9.20 6.52
CA ALA A 10 10.78 -8.15 5.57
C ALA A 10 10.08 -8.36 4.20
N TRP A 11 10.00 -9.61 3.72
CA TRP A 11 9.23 -9.94 2.52
C TRP A 11 7.73 -9.70 2.68
N VAL A 12 7.15 -10.07 3.81
CA VAL A 12 5.74 -9.81 4.11
C VAL A 12 5.47 -8.31 4.21
N ASN A 13 6.36 -7.55 4.86
CA ASN A 13 6.24 -6.09 4.96
C ASN A 13 6.37 -5.41 3.59
N TYR A 14 7.24 -5.92 2.72
CA TYR A 14 7.34 -5.46 1.34
C TYR A 14 6.08 -5.79 0.52
N GLY A 15 5.54 -7.00 0.68
CA GLY A 15 4.27 -7.40 0.05
C GLY A 15 3.09 -6.52 0.49
N LEU A 16 3.05 -6.16 1.78
CA LEU A 16 2.08 -5.19 2.33
C LEU A 16 2.17 -3.82 1.64
N LEU A 17 3.39 -3.33 1.41
CA LEU A 17 3.63 -2.06 0.71
C LEU A 17 3.16 -2.14 -0.76
N VAL A 18 3.45 -3.24 -1.45
CA VAL A 18 2.99 -3.47 -2.83
C VAL A 18 1.46 -3.56 -2.89
N ALA A 19 0.84 -4.29 -1.96
CA ALA A 19 -0.62 -4.38 -1.89
C ALA A 19 -1.27 -3.01 -1.61
N ALA A 20 -0.68 -2.21 -0.71
CA ALA A 20 -1.11 -0.84 -0.48
C ALA A 20 -0.96 0.03 -1.73
N ALA A 21 0.13 -0.12 -2.50
CA ALA A 21 0.32 0.61 -3.76
C ALA A 21 -0.72 0.20 -4.83
N LEU A 22 -1.04 -1.08 -4.94
CA LEU A 22 -2.05 -1.58 -5.88
C LEU A 22 -3.46 -1.04 -5.58
N LYS A 23 -3.76 -0.74 -4.30
CA LYS A 23 -5.02 -0.09 -3.92
C LYS A 23 -5.22 1.29 -4.55
N PHE A 24 -4.16 1.96 -5.03
CA PHE A 24 -4.27 3.26 -5.69
C PHE A 24 -4.60 3.19 -7.18
N ILE A 25 -4.56 1.99 -7.79
CA ILE A 25 -4.87 1.80 -9.22
C ILE A 25 -6.28 2.29 -9.59
N PRO A 26 -7.35 1.97 -8.82
CA PRO A 26 -8.71 2.43 -9.14
C PRO A 26 -8.84 3.95 -9.10
N ILE A 27 -8.16 4.64 -8.17
CA ILE A 27 -8.11 6.11 -8.15
C ILE A 27 -7.33 6.66 -9.34
N GLY A 28 -6.21 6.06 -9.70
CA GLY A 28 -5.44 6.46 -10.90
C GLY A 28 -6.29 6.38 -12.17
N ILE A 29 -7.05 5.29 -12.34
CA ILE A 29 -8.00 5.10 -13.45
C ILE A 29 -9.17 6.09 -13.34
N SER A 30 -9.66 6.38 -12.14
CA SER A 30 -10.74 7.35 -11.96
C SER A 30 -10.28 8.79 -12.29
N LEU A 31 -9.06 9.16 -11.92
CA LEU A 31 -8.46 10.46 -12.20
C LEU A 31 -8.23 10.72 -13.70
N THR A 32 -7.97 9.68 -14.50
CA THR A 32 -7.87 9.83 -15.97
C THR A 32 -9.21 10.15 -16.63
N HIS A 33 -10.33 9.87 -15.97
CA HIS A 33 -11.67 10.25 -16.45
C HIS A 33 -12.07 11.70 -16.10
N GLY A 34 -11.20 12.43 -15.38
CA GLY A 34 -11.39 13.84 -15.02
C GLY A 34 -11.86 14.06 -13.58
N VAL A 35 -11.39 15.15 -12.96
CA VAL A 35 -11.72 15.52 -11.56
C VAL A 35 -13.22 15.79 -11.38
N THR A 36 -13.87 16.34 -12.42
CA THR A 36 -15.29 16.64 -12.49
C THR A 36 -15.98 15.62 -13.41
N LEU A 37 -16.75 14.70 -12.81
CA LEU A 37 -17.63 13.79 -13.54
C LEU A 37 -18.72 14.63 -14.25
N SER A 38 -18.96 14.38 -15.53
CA SER A 38 -20.15 14.91 -16.22
C SER A 38 -21.41 14.18 -15.75
N ALA A 39 -22.58 14.81 -15.91
CA ALA A 39 -23.87 14.21 -15.50
C ALA A 39 -24.09 12.81 -16.12
N ASP A 40 -23.61 12.58 -17.35
CA ASP A 40 -23.68 11.28 -18.04
C ASP A 40 -22.80 10.21 -17.39
N GLN A 41 -21.67 10.60 -16.79
CA GLN A 41 -20.78 9.67 -16.07
C GLN A 41 -21.31 9.34 -14.67
N ILE A 42 -21.99 10.29 -14.02
CA ILE A 42 -22.70 10.02 -12.77
C ILE A 42 -23.86 9.04 -13.03
N ALA A 43 -24.59 9.22 -14.12
CA ALA A 43 -25.69 8.34 -14.52
C ALA A 43 -25.23 6.92 -14.94
N SER A 44 -23.97 6.73 -15.34
CA SER A 44 -23.41 5.41 -15.69
C SER A 44 -22.80 4.66 -14.51
N GLY A 45 -22.88 5.20 -13.28
CA GLY A 45 -22.42 4.53 -12.06
C GLY A 45 -20.94 4.77 -11.72
N LEU A 46 -20.27 5.73 -12.36
CA LEU A 46 -18.90 6.12 -11.97
C LEU A 46 -18.84 6.83 -10.61
N ALA A 47 -19.95 7.39 -10.13
CA ALA A 47 -20.05 7.92 -8.77
C ALA A 47 -19.88 6.82 -7.72
N ASP A 48 -20.60 5.70 -7.87
CA ASP A 48 -20.49 4.54 -6.97
C ASP A 48 -19.11 3.88 -7.05
N GLN A 49 -18.49 3.84 -8.24
CA GLN A 49 -17.11 3.36 -8.39
C GLN A 49 -16.09 4.28 -7.70
N ARG A 50 -16.31 5.60 -7.70
CA ARG A 50 -15.45 6.55 -6.97
C ARG A 50 -15.61 6.41 -5.47
N ASP A 51 -16.84 6.26 -4.98
CA ASP A 51 -17.10 6.08 -3.56
C ASP A 51 -16.51 4.77 -3.05
N TRP A 52 -16.65 3.67 -3.83
CA TRP A 52 -16.00 2.41 -3.52
C TRP A 52 -14.46 2.49 -3.56
N ALA A 53 -13.89 3.21 -4.53
CA ALA A 53 -12.44 3.41 -4.60
C ALA A 53 -11.91 4.26 -3.44
N LEU A 54 -12.65 5.28 -3.01
CA LEU A 54 -12.33 6.10 -1.84
C LEU A 54 -12.40 5.28 -0.55
N ASP A 55 -13.44 4.47 -0.38
CA ASP A 55 -13.59 3.56 0.76
C ASP A 55 -12.45 2.54 0.80
N LEU A 56 -12.08 1.96 -0.34
CA LEU A 56 -10.97 1.00 -0.43
C LEU A 56 -9.60 1.58 -0.03
N ILE A 57 -9.40 2.88 -0.26
CA ILE A 57 -8.16 3.62 0.03
C ILE A 57 -8.20 4.31 1.39
N SER A 58 -9.36 4.56 1.97
CA SER A 58 -9.52 5.08 3.35
C SER A 58 -8.69 4.28 4.38
N ASP A 59 -8.50 2.97 4.15
CA ASP A 59 -7.70 2.11 5.02
C ASP A 59 -6.17 2.21 4.83
N THR A 60 -5.70 2.92 3.80
CA THR A 60 -4.26 3.03 3.50
C THR A 60 -3.41 3.70 4.59
N PRO A 61 -3.87 4.71 5.36
CA PRO A 61 -3.10 5.29 6.45
C PRO A 61 -2.78 4.26 7.54
N TYR A 62 -3.73 3.36 7.85
CA TYR A 62 -3.52 2.29 8.83
C TYR A 62 -2.53 1.24 8.32
N LEU A 63 -2.63 0.87 7.03
CA LEU A 63 -1.65 -0.02 6.38
C LEU A 63 -0.23 0.59 6.39
N LEU A 64 -0.10 1.89 6.12
CA LEU A 64 1.17 2.60 6.19
C LEU A 64 1.72 2.67 7.63
N LEU A 65 0.85 2.89 8.62
CA LEU A 65 1.25 2.85 10.04
C LEU A 65 1.81 1.49 10.43
N VAL A 66 1.12 0.41 10.08
CA VAL A 66 1.59 -0.97 10.33
C VAL A 66 2.91 -1.21 9.61
N TRP A 67 3.05 -0.78 8.36
CA TRP A 67 4.29 -0.91 7.59
C TRP A 67 5.46 -0.17 8.24
N ILE A 68 5.26 1.07 8.71
CA ILE A 68 6.26 1.86 9.44
C ILE A 68 6.63 1.18 10.76
N LEU A 69 5.65 0.69 11.52
CA LEU A 69 5.86 -0.04 12.77
C LEU A 69 6.72 -1.28 12.56
N VAL A 70 6.41 -2.09 11.55
CA VAL A 70 7.17 -3.29 11.21
C VAL A 70 8.58 -2.93 10.71
N ALA A 71 8.72 -1.87 9.89
CA ALA A 71 10.03 -1.38 9.44
C ALA A 71 10.90 -0.87 10.61
N LEU A 72 10.30 -0.19 11.59
CA LEU A 72 10.98 0.25 12.81
C LEU A 72 11.37 -0.94 13.70
N LEU A 73 10.50 -1.94 13.83
CA LEU A 73 10.78 -3.15 14.59
C LEU A 73 11.96 -3.92 13.97
N LEU A 74 11.94 -4.10 12.65
CA LEU A 74 13.06 -4.68 11.88
C LEU A 74 14.33 -3.85 12.10
N ARG A 75 14.27 -2.52 11.93
CA ARG A 75 15.43 -1.65 12.14
C ARG A 75 16.01 -1.76 13.56
N ARG A 76 15.16 -1.90 14.58
CA ARG A 76 15.61 -2.07 15.98
C ARG A 76 16.25 -3.43 16.24
N GLN A 77 15.78 -4.49 15.60
CA GLN A 77 16.21 -5.86 15.85
C GLN A 77 17.40 -6.27 14.97
N THR A 78 17.44 -5.83 13.72
CA THR A 78 18.48 -6.17 12.74
C THR A 78 19.43 -5.02 12.40
N GLY A 79 19.22 -3.81 12.93
CA GLY A 79 20.03 -2.62 12.63
C GLY A 79 19.79 -2.04 11.21
N ASP A 80 18.96 -2.71 10.42
CA ASP A 80 18.56 -2.33 9.07
C ASP A 80 17.04 -2.49 8.97
N ALA A 81 16.37 -1.50 8.37
CA ALA A 81 14.93 -1.52 8.14
C ALA A 81 14.53 -2.59 7.09
N MET A 82 15.49 -3.15 6.33
CA MET A 82 15.28 -4.21 5.34
C MET A 82 14.12 -3.91 4.36
N ILE A 83 13.94 -2.63 4.02
CA ILE A 83 12.90 -2.17 3.07
C ILE A 83 13.09 -2.84 1.69
N ARG A 84 14.34 -3.20 1.36
CA ARG A 84 14.70 -4.00 0.19
C ARG A 84 15.17 -5.38 0.65
N PRO A 85 14.28 -6.37 0.82
CA PRO A 85 14.65 -7.68 1.34
C PRO A 85 15.68 -8.44 0.48
N TRP A 86 15.88 -8.01 -0.77
CA TRP A 86 16.89 -8.54 -1.71
C TRP A 86 18.29 -7.92 -1.57
N ARG A 87 18.45 -6.80 -0.84
CA ARG A 87 19.79 -6.28 -0.52
C ARG A 87 20.29 -6.97 0.74
N SER A 88 21.09 -8.01 0.55
CA SER A 88 22.08 -8.42 1.55
C SER A 88 23.02 -7.23 1.72
N ARG A 89 23.04 -6.56 2.88
CA ARG A 89 24.20 -5.73 3.22
C ARG A 89 25.41 -6.67 3.22
N VAL A 90 26.35 -6.40 2.33
CA VAL A 90 27.72 -6.95 2.35
C VAL A 90 28.40 -6.44 3.61
#